data_AF-A0A399W832-F1
#
_entry.id   AF-A0A399W832-F1
#
_cell.length_a   1.000
_cell.length_b   1.000
_cell.length_c   1.000
_cell.angle_alpha   90.00
_cell.angle_beta   90.00
_cell.angle_gamma   90.00
#
_symmetry.space_group_name_H-M   'P 1'
#
loop_
_entity.id
_entity.type
_entity.pdbx_description
1 polymer ?
#
loop_
_entity_poly.entity_id
_entity_poly.type
_entity_poly.pdbx_seq_one_letter_code
_entity_poly.pdbx_strand_id
1 'polypeptide(L)'
;MQECKINYFVGSPEKWRTNIPTFGAVEYKNIYDGVDMRFYGNNRQMEYDVIVKPGVSPSRVQLCYEGIEDLRIREDGDMEIILKEGSIIHKKPYI
;
A
#
# COMPACT_ATOMS: atom_id res chain seq x y z
N MET A 1 -3.03 4.83 13.39
CA MET A 1 -1.80 4.82 12.56
C MET A 1 -0.74 4.07 13.32
N GLN A 2 -0.06 3.12 12.69
CA GLN A 2 1.02 2.38 13.34
C GLN A 2 2.25 3.28 13.51
N GLU A 3 2.83 3.29 14.71
CA GLU A 3 4.17 3.84 14.90
C GLU A 3 5.19 2.86 14.33
N CYS A 4 5.78 3.22 13.19
CA CYS A 4 6.90 2.47 12.65
C CYS A 4 8.22 3.03 13.21
N LYS A 5 9.10 2.11 13.63
CA LYS A 5 10.44 2.41 14.13
C LYS A 5 11.43 1.60 13.32
N ILE A 6 12.47 2.24 12.82
CA ILE A 6 13.52 1.58 12.05
C ILE A 6 14.80 1.48 12.88
N ASN A 7 15.47 0.35 12.76
CA ASN A 7 16.80 0.10 13.30
C ASN A 7 17.80 -0.11 12.16
N TYR A 8 18.95 0.57 12.21
CA TYR A 8 20.07 0.40 11.31
C TYR A 8 21.23 -0.24 12.05
N PHE A 9 21.47 -1.52 11.79
CA PHE A 9 22.58 -2.30 12.35
C PHE A 9 23.74 -2.41 11.35
N VAL A 10 24.38 -1.27 11.07
CA VAL A 10 25.46 -1.18 10.08
C VAL A 10 26.79 -0.92 10.78
N GLY A 11 27.77 -1.81 10.56
CA GLY A 11 29.10 -1.73 11.19
C GLY A 11 29.10 -2.25 12.63
N SER A 12 30.05 -1.75 13.42
CA SER A 12 30.23 -2.15 14.81
C SER A 12 29.08 -1.67 15.73
N PRO A 13 28.82 -2.34 16.86
CA PRO A 13 27.64 -2.07 17.70
C PRO A 13 27.48 -0.62 18.15
N GLU A 14 28.58 0.09 18.39
CA GLU A 14 28.61 1.50 18.75
C GLU A 14 28.11 2.44 17.64
N LYS A 15 28.00 1.96 16.39
CA LYS A 15 27.46 2.71 15.24
C LYS A 15 25.99 2.39 14.96
N TRP A 16 25.42 1.41 15.66
CA TRP A 16 24.03 1.03 15.46
C TRP A 16 23.10 2.18 15.85
N ARG A 17 22.04 2.36 15.07
CA ARG A 17 20.99 3.33 15.36
C ARG A 17 19.68 2.59 15.54
N THR A 18 19.04 2.75 16.69
CA THR A 18 17.80 2.06 17.02
C THR A 18 16.69 3.03 17.39
N ASN A 19 15.44 2.60 17.30
CA ASN A 19 14.25 3.37 17.65
C ASN A 19 14.09 4.68 16.87
N ILE A 20 14.55 4.72 15.62
CA ILE A 20 14.38 5.91 14.79
C ILE A 20 12.89 6.05 14.43
N PRO A 21 12.23 7.15 14.82
CA PRO A 21 10.83 7.35 14.48
C PRO A 21 10.67 7.56 12.97
N THR A 22 9.61 7.01 12.40
CA THR A 22 9.25 7.23 11.00
C THR A 22 7.89 7.90 10.87
N PHE A 23 7.57 8.32 9.65
CA PHE A 23 6.22 8.74 9.31
C PHE A 23 5.27 7.53 9.35
N GLY A 24 4.02 7.75 9.78
CA GLY A 24 2.99 6.72 9.81
C GLY A 24 2.27 6.53 8.46
N ALA A 25 2.47 7.44 7.52
CA ALA A 25 1.89 7.39 6.17
C ALA A 25 2.69 8.26 5.19
N VAL A 26 2.53 7.98 3.90
CA VAL A 26 2.98 8.83 2.78
C VAL A 26 1.76 9.18 1.94
N GLU A 27 1.59 10.46 1.59
CA GLU A 27 0.48 10.93 0.77
C GLU A 27 1.01 11.57 -0.52
N TYR A 28 0.59 11.02 -1.65
CA TYR A 28 0.81 11.57 -2.98
C TYR A 28 -0.41 12.37 -3.40
N LYS A 29 -0.22 13.66 -3.64
CA LYS A 29 -1.30 14.57 -4.02
C LYS A 29 -1.44 14.70 -5.52
N ASN A 30 -2.68 14.72 -5.99
CA ASN A 30 -3.09 14.87 -7.39
C ASN A 30 -2.35 13.89 -8.31
N ILE A 31 -2.28 12.61 -7.92
CA ILE A 31 -1.76 11.54 -8.79
C ILE A 31 -2.61 11.41 -10.07
N TYR A 32 -3.89 11.78 -9.95
CA TYR A 32 -4.76 12.19 -11.03
C TYR A 32 -5.40 13.52 -10.61
N ASP A 33 -5.92 14.29 -11.57
CA ASP A 33 -6.62 15.53 -11.26
C ASP A 33 -7.82 15.25 -10.31
N GLY A 34 -7.73 15.80 -9.11
CA GLY A 34 -8.69 15.63 -8.03
C GLY A 34 -8.66 14.27 -7.30
N VAL A 35 -7.57 13.50 -7.44
CA VAL A 35 -7.35 12.24 -6.70
C VAL A 35 -5.99 12.24 -6.02
N ASP A 36 -6.00 12.00 -4.71
CA ASP A 36 -4.80 11.79 -3.89
C ASP A 36 -4.68 10.28 -3.54
N MET A 37 -3.47 9.80 -3.22
CA MET A 37 -3.23 8.43 -2.79
C MET A 37 -2.41 8.40 -1.52
N ARG A 38 -2.92 7.73 -0.49
CA ARG A 38 -2.28 7.65 0.82
C ARG A 38 -1.88 6.22 1.13
N PHE A 39 -0.62 6.00 1.45
CA PHE A 39 -0.08 4.69 1.83
C PHE A 39 0.26 4.66 3.33
N TYR A 40 -0.06 3.57 4.01
CA TYR A 40 0.23 3.38 5.44
C TYR A 40 0.36 1.91 5.81
N GLY A 41 0.96 1.62 6.97
CA GLY A 41 1.06 0.26 7.52
C GLY A 41 0.01 0.00 8.62
N ASN A 42 -0.48 -1.24 8.72
CA ASN A 42 -1.51 -1.64 9.69
C ASN A 42 -1.14 -2.85 10.58
N ASN A 43 0.07 -2.89 11.13
CA ASN A 43 0.61 -3.98 11.96
C ASN A 43 0.96 -5.29 11.22
N ARG A 44 0.51 -5.52 9.98
CA ARG A 44 0.90 -6.73 9.21
C ARG A 44 1.05 -6.53 7.70
N GLN A 45 0.38 -5.52 7.13
CA GLN A 45 0.40 -5.26 5.69
C GLN A 45 0.50 -3.76 5.39
N MET A 46 0.97 -3.45 4.18
CA MET A 46 0.88 -2.12 3.60
C MET A 46 -0.52 -1.97 2.99
N GLU A 47 -1.19 -0.88 3.32
CA GLU A 47 -2.50 -0.51 2.79
C GLU A 47 -2.42 0.85 2.11
N TYR A 48 -3.45 1.15 1.34
CA TYR A 48 -3.61 2.44 0.72
C TYR A 48 -5.07 2.87 0.62
N ASP A 49 -5.28 4.18 0.67
CA ASP A 49 -6.56 4.81 0.39
C ASP A 49 -6.46 5.62 -0.91
N VAL A 50 -7.50 5.52 -1.73
CA VAL A 50 -7.71 6.39 -2.90
C VAL A 50 -8.66 7.51 -2.47
N ILE A 51 -8.15 8.73 -2.34
CA ILE A 51 -8.90 9.88 -1.84
C ILE A 51 -9.42 10.67 -3.03
N VAL A 52 -10.72 10.52 -3.32
CA VAL A 52 -11.38 11.14 -4.45
C VAL A 52 -12.11 12.41 -4.01
N LYS A 53 -11.77 13.56 -4.59
CA LYS A 53 -12.44 14.85 -4.26
C LYS A 53 -13.90 14.85 -4.76
N PRO A 54 -14.79 15.65 -4.14
CA PRO A 54 -16.18 15.74 -4.58
C PRO A 54 -16.33 16.04 -6.07
N GLY A 55 -17.22 15.31 -6.75
CA GLY A 55 -17.49 15.48 -8.19
C GLY A 55 -16.50 14.75 -9.11
N VAL A 56 -15.43 14.14 -8.57
CA VAL A 56 -14.50 13.31 -9.35
C VAL A 56 -14.95 11.85 -9.32
N SER A 57 -14.89 11.17 -10.46
CA SER A 57 -15.26 9.76 -10.55
C SER A 57 -14.10 8.84 -10.12
N PRO A 58 -14.31 7.88 -9.20
CA PRO A 58 -13.27 6.92 -8.79
C PRO A 58 -12.83 5.99 -9.92
N SER A 59 -13.67 5.79 -10.96
CA SER A 59 -13.37 4.94 -12.12
C SER A 59 -12.14 5.39 -12.94
N ARG A 60 -11.66 6.63 -12.72
CA ARG A 60 -10.44 7.15 -13.35
C ARG A 60 -9.16 6.51 -12.82
N VAL A 61 -9.23 5.89 -11.64
CA VAL A 61 -8.07 5.28 -10.99
C VAL A 61 -7.98 3.83 -11.44
N GLN A 62 -6.86 3.49 -12.05
CA GLN A 62 -6.55 2.12 -12.46
C GLN A 62 -5.26 1.67 -11.79
N LEU A 63 -5.29 0.45 -11.26
CA LEU A 63 -4.11 -0.23 -10.74
C LEU A 63 -3.61 -1.21 -11.80
N CYS A 64 -2.37 -1.05 -12.20
CA CYS A 64 -1.71 -1.94 -13.13
C CYS A 64 -0.75 -2.84 -12.36
N TYR A 65 -0.79 -4.13 -12.67
CA TYR A 65 0.16 -5.11 -12.13
C TYR A 65 0.96 -5.69 -13.29
N GLU A 66 2.28 -5.64 -13.17
CA GLU A 66 3.20 -6.23 -14.14
C GLU A 66 3.72 -7.56 -13.62
N GLY A 67 3.98 -8.52 -14.51
CA GLY A 67 4.52 -9.84 -14.15
C GLY A 67 3.51 -10.81 -13.53
N ILE A 68 2.22 -10.51 -13.61
CA ILE A 68 1.16 -11.42 -13.16
C ILE A 68 0.88 -12.48 -14.23
N GLU A 69 0.57 -13.69 -13.80
CA GLU A 69 0.13 -14.78 -14.68
C GLU A 69 -1.39 -14.75 -14.87
N ASP A 70 -2.14 -14.36 -13.83
CA ASP A 70 -3.60 -14.26 -13.87
C ASP A 70 -4.13 -13.30 -12.78
N LEU A 71 -5.36 -12.81 -12.97
CA LEU A 71 -6.06 -11.92 -12.06
C LEU A 71 -7.54 -12.30 -11.96
N ARG A 72 -8.03 -12.55 -10.75
CA ARG A 72 -9.43 -12.93 -10.54
C ARG A 72 -10.04 -12.34 -9.28
N ILE A 73 -11.34 -12.07 -9.34
CA ILE A 73 -12.15 -11.74 -8.16
C ILE A 73 -12.70 -13.04 -7.58
N ARG A 74 -12.43 -13.28 -6.31
CA ARG A 74 -12.94 -14.42 -5.54
C ARG A 74 -14.38 -14.16 -5.10
N GLU A 75 -15.09 -15.22 -4.71
CA GLU A 75 -16.49 -15.14 -4.27
C GLU A 75 -16.70 -14.22 -3.05
N ASP A 76 -15.67 -14.05 -2.20
CA ASP A 76 -15.69 -13.15 -1.04
C ASP A 76 -15.52 -11.66 -1.40
N GLY A 77 -15.24 -11.38 -2.67
CA GLY A 77 -14.98 -10.06 -3.24
C GLY A 77 -13.50 -9.65 -3.23
N ASP A 78 -12.62 -10.43 -2.62
CA ASP A 78 -11.19 -10.16 -2.65
C ASP A 78 -10.63 -10.44 -4.06
N MET A 79 -9.62 -9.68 -4.45
CA MET A 79 -8.89 -9.88 -5.69
C MET A 79 -7.67 -10.77 -5.42
N GLU A 80 -7.56 -11.88 -6.13
CA GLU A 80 -6.37 -12.72 -6.13
C GLU A 80 -5.51 -12.42 -7.35
N ILE A 81 -4.26 -12.04 -7.08
CA ILE A 81 -3.23 -11.73 -8.07
C ILE A 81 -2.29 -12.92 -8.11
N ILE A 82 -2.25 -13.63 -9.24
CA ILE A 82 -1.45 -14.84 -9.39
C ILE A 82 -0.11 -14.46 -10.03
N LEU A 83 0.97 -14.88 -9.36
CA LEU A 83 2.36 -14.70 -9.76
C LEU A 83 2.98 -16.08 -10.00
N LYS A 84 4.14 -16.10 -10.65
CA LYS A 84 4.87 -17.34 -10.95
C LYS A 84 5.20 -18.18 -9.70
N GLU A 85 5.58 -17.53 -8.60
CA GLU A 85 5.97 -18.22 -7.35
C GLU A 85 4.88 -18.23 -6.26
N GLY A 86 3.65 -17.79 -6.55
CA GLY A 86 2.57 -17.77 -5.56
C GLY A 86 1.43 -16.80 -5.90
N SER A 87 0.61 -16.45 -4.91
CA SER A 87 -0.45 -15.45 -5.09
C SER A 87 -0.46 -14.40 -3.99
N ILE A 88 -0.95 -13.21 -4.33
CA ILE A 88 -1.20 -12.10 -3.42
C ILE A 88 -2.71 -11.89 -3.33
N ILE A 89 -3.22 -11.72 -2.11
CA ILE A 89 -4.62 -11.35 -1.88
C ILE A 89 -4.71 -9.86 -1.64
N HIS A 90 -5.43 -9.18 -2.51
CA HIS A 90 -5.83 -7.79 -2.36
C HIS A 90 -7.28 -7.74 -1.86
N LYS A 91 -7.45 -7.22 -0.64
CA LYS A 91 -8.75 -7.14 0.01
C LYS A 91 -9.73 -6.28 -0.78
N LYS A 92 -11.00 -6.68 -0.77
CA LYS A 92 -12.06 -5.87 -1.36
C LYS A 92 -12.08 -4.46 -0.74
N PRO A 93 -12.41 -3.44 -1.53
CA PRO A 93 -12.50 -2.08 -1.00
C PRO A 93 -13.65 -1.97 0.01
N TYR A 94 -13.45 -1.09 1.00
CA TYR A 94 -14.50 -0.58 1.87
C TYR A 94 -14.65 0.93 1.62
N ILE A 95 -15.86 1.45 1.82
CA ILE A 95 -16.18 2.88 1.70
C ILE A 95 -16.43 3.44 3.10
#